data_AF-A0A2S4YEG3-F1
#
_entry.id   AF-A0A2S4YEG3-F1
#
_cell.length_a   1.000
_cell.length_b   1.000
_cell.length_c   1.000
_cell.angle_alpha   90.00
_cell.angle_beta   90.00
_cell.angle_gamma   90.00
#
_symmetry.space_group_name_H-M   'P 1'
#
loop_
_entity.id
_entity.type
_entity.pdbx_description
1 polymer ?
#
loop_
_entity_poly.entity_id
_entity_poly.type
_entity_poly.pdbx_seq_one_letter_code
_entity_poly.pdbx_strand_id
1 'polypeptide(L)'
;MAHLRSRRRLALAVPVVLSLTASLGFLPSVASAAPRVAADAAADSAGTLSYVVNTRTDHGTIASVQRAITAHGGTIVATYARIGVFVVHSANPDFGKEIREVRGVQSAGATRTAPLSAAGTTEEGAVQYLSQAQAAQVTQGAAAGEEPLEADQWDLRAIGADKAAKTNPGSRNVTVAVIDTGVDDTHPDLAPNFSRSQSANCVGGVADTSEGAWRPYNPAEDYHGTHVAGEIAAARNGIGVAGVAPGVKVAGIKVSDPKDGLFYPENVVCAFVFAADHGVEITNNSYYVDPWLYNCMDDPDQRAIVDAVNRAQQYAQRKGTLNVASAGNSNDDLDSDALVDDSSPDDATPVTRTIDPHECFDVPTQLPGVVTVSATGVTGAKSYYSSYGLGVVDVAAPGGDKYKIPDTPSKNGRILSTMPNNQYGFLQGTSMASPHVAGVAALLKSAHPHATPAQLRALLKAQADNPGCPAGPYDGDGDGVVDATCVGGERVNGFYGFGIVDALRAVE
;
A
#
# COMPACT_ATOMS: atom_id res chain seq x y z
N MET A 1 -74.42 34.75 -7.79
CA MET A 1 -74.69 34.48 -6.36
C MET A 1 -73.35 34.62 -5.62
N ALA A 2 -72.90 35.81 -5.18
CA ALA A 2 -73.32 36.57 -3.97
C ALA A 2 -73.32 35.66 -2.72
N HIS A 3 -72.62 35.86 -1.60
CA HIS A 3 -71.70 36.86 -1.01
C HIS A 3 -70.94 36.11 0.14
N LEU A 4 -69.61 36.28 0.35
CA LEU A 4 -68.97 37.17 1.35
C LEU A 4 -69.60 37.11 2.77
N ARG A 5 -68.89 36.92 3.90
CA ARG A 5 -67.90 37.85 4.54
C ARG A 5 -67.47 37.27 5.94
N SER A 6 -66.19 37.30 6.37
CA SER A 6 -65.54 38.33 7.26
C SER A 6 -65.85 38.16 8.78
N ARG A 7 -65.02 38.42 9.81
CA ARG A 7 -63.74 39.16 10.05
C ARG A 7 -63.26 38.87 11.50
N ARG A 8 -61.93 38.75 11.74
CA ARG A 8 -61.01 39.63 12.52
C ARG A 8 -61.26 39.94 14.03
N ARG A 9 -60.22 39.60 14.81
CA ARG A 9 -59.30 40.45 15.66
C ARG A 9 -59.58 40.73 17.16
N LEU A 10 -58.44 40.68 17.90
CA LEU A 10 -58.01 41.47 19.10
C LEU A 10 -58.76 41.18 20.42
N ALA A 11 -58.22 41.27 21.64
CA ALA A 11 -56.90 41.50 22.24
C ALA A 11 -57.02 41.24 23.77
N LEU A 12 -55.87 41.03 24.44
CA LEU A 12 -55.52 41.27 25.87
C LEU A 12 -56.62 41.35 26.96
N ALA A 13 -56.41 40.60 28.07
CA ALA A 13 -56.13 41.16 29.42
C ALA A 13 -56.00 40.06 30.49
N VAL A 14 -54.95 40.13 31.30
CA VAL A 14 -54.79 39.50 32.63
C VAL A 14 -55.11 40.58 33.68
N PRO A 15 -55.78 40.25 34.81
CA PRO A 15 -55.10 40.38 36.12
C PRO A 15 -55.59 39.33 37.17
N VAL A 16 -54.70 38.79 38.04
CA VAL A 16 -54.56 39.11 39.50
C VAL A 16 -55.68 38.47 40.38
N VAL A 17 -55.51 37.81 41.53
CA VAL A 17 -54.39 37.36 42.39
C VAL A 17 -55.00 36.71 43.68
N LEU A 18 -54.19 35.96 44.45
CA LEU A 18 -54.35 35.55 45.89
C LEU A 18 -55.52 34.59 46.27
N SER A 19 -55.45 33.63 47.22
CA SER A 19 -54.40 33.17 48.15
C SER A 19 -54.95 32.12 49.16
N LEU A 20 -54.02 31.44 49.88
CA LEU A 20 -54.11 30.78 51.21
C LEU A 20 -54.83 29.40 51.32
N THR A 21 -54.07 28.29 51.37
CA THR A 21 -53.47 27.57 52.54
C THR A 21 -54.46 26.87 53.49
N ALA A 22 -54.34 25.53 53.63
CA ALA A 22 -54.32 24.83 54.92
C ALA A 22 -53.79 23.39 54.74
N SER A 23 -52.74 23.08 55.49
CA SER A 23 -52.02 21.83 55.64
C SER A 23 -52.69 20.84 56.58
N LEU A 24 -52.55 19.53 56.34
CA LEU A 24 -52.44 18.50 57.38
C LEU A 24 -51.83 17.21 56.79
N GLY A 25 -50.71 16.80 57.37
CA GLY A 25 -49.92 15.65 56.95
C GLY A 25 -50.42 14.32 57.51
N PHE A 26 -50.13 13.26 56.78
CA PHE A 26 -49.97 11.90 57.28
C PHE A 26 -48.74 11.28 56.62
N LEU A 27 -47.82 10.78 57.44
CA LEU A 27 -46.59 10.09 57.04
C LEU A 27 -46.92 8.73 56.41
N PRO A 28 -46.30 8.35 55.28
CA PRO A 28 -46.24 6.96 54.87
C PRO A 28 -44.90 6.34 55.26
N SER A 29 -44.97 5.16 55.88
CA SER A 29 -43.88 4.20 55.91
C SER A 29 -43.77 3.57 54.51
N VAL A 30 -42.63 3.72 53.84
CA VAL A 30 -42.32 3.00 52.60
C VAL A 30 -40.80 2.80 52.48
N ALA A 31 -40.45 1.57 52.12
CA ALA A 31 -39.09 1.04 52.03
C ALA A 31 -38.17 1.84 51.10
N SER A 32 -36.89 1.94 51.48
CA SER A 32 -35.82 2.40 50.60
C SER A 32 -35.64 1.45 49.42
N ALA A 33 -36.11 1.85 48.24
CA ALA A 33 -35.61 1.33 46.98
C ALA A 33 -34.37 2.14 46.59
N ALA A 34 -33.23 1.48 46.39
CA ALA A 34 -32.04 2.07 45.82
C ALA A 34 -32.37 2.68 44.44
N PRO A 35 -31.80 3.84 44.06
CA PRO A 35 -31.98 4.38 42.73
C PRO A 35 -31.42 3.37 41.72
N ARG A 36 -32.28 2.91 40.81
CA ARG A 36 -31.84 2.21 39.60
C ARG A 36 -31.01 3.21 38.82
N VAL A 37 -29.72 2.95 38.72
CA VAL A 37 -28.86 3.54 37.70
C VAL A 37 -29.57 3.24 36.39
N ALA A 38 -30.09 4.29 35.74
CA ALA A 38 -30.46 4.20 34.35
C ALA A 38 -29.16 3.81 33.64
N ALA A 39 -29.12 2.58 33.13
CA ALA A 39 -28.12 2.23 32.15
C ALA A 39 -28.40 3.16 30.97
N ASP A 40 -27.60 4.22 30.86
CA ASP A 40 -27.46 4.97 29.63
C ASP A 40 -27.03 3.96 28.57
N ALA A 41 -28.00 3.47 27.81
CA ALA A 41 -27.76 2.84 26.52
C ALA A 41 -27.30 3.96 25.58
N ALA A 42 -26.06 4.40 25.75
CA ALA A 42 -25.27 4.91 24.64
C ALA A 42 -24.98 3.70 23.74
N ALA A 43 -25.98 3.29 22.97
CA ALA A 43 -25.72 2.68 21.69
C ALA A 43 -25.16 3.80 20.82
N ASP A 44 -23.87 4.08 20.99
CA ASP A 44 -23.13 4.84 19.99
C ASP A 44 -23.39 4.14 18.65
N SER A 45 -23.78 4.94 17.66
CA SER A 45 -23.94 4.48 16.28
C SER A 45 -22.58 4.03 15.76
N ALA A 46 -22.17 2.81 16.10
CA ALA A 46 -21.02 2.16 15.51
C ALA A 46 -21.28 2.14 14.00
N GLY A 47 -20.49 2.93 13.27
CA GLY A 47 -20.60 3.00 11.82
C GLY A 47 -20.35 1.63 11.20
N THR A 48 -20.78 1.45 9.95
CA THR A 48 -20.50 0.22 9.20
C THR A 48 -18.99 0.01 9.05
N LEU A 49 -18.49 -1.16 9.45
CA LEU A 49 -17.11 -1.61 9.24
C LEU A 49 -17.03 -2.59 8.07
N SER A 50 -15.84 -2.68 7.47
CA SER A 50 -15.49 -3.73 6.50
C SER A 50 -14.79 -4.89 7.20
N TYR A 51 -14.99 -6.10 6.69
CA TYR A 51 -14.48 -7.34 7.22
C TYR A 51 -14.01 -8.26 6.08
N VAL A 52 -12.97 -9.04 6.36
CA VAL A 52 -12.66 -10.26 5.60
C VAL A 52 -13.16 -11.49 6.37
N VAL A 53 -13.81 -12.42 5.66
CA VAL A 53 -14.20 -13.72 6.21
C VAL A 53 -13.57 -14.81 5.34
N ASN A 54 -12.69 -15.61 5.94
CA ASN A 54 -11.89 -16.60 5.23
C ASN A 54 -12.41 -18.01 5.49
N THR A 55 -12.46 -18.82 4.44
CA THR A 55 -13.06 -20.15 4.41
C THR A 55 -12.23 -21.08 3.53
N ARG A 56 -12.58 -22.38 3.55
CA ARG A 56 -12.12 -23.28 2.48
C ARG A 56 -12.79 -22.92 1.15
N THR A 57 -12.16 -23.29 0.05
CA THR A 57 -12.64 -23.02 -1.32
C THR A 57 -13.76 -23.95 -1.79
N ASP A 58 -14.23 -24.88 -0.94
CA ASP A 58 -15.28 -25.81 -1.33
C ASP A 58 -16.67 -25.14 -1.39
N HIS A 59 -17.43 -25.46 -2.45
CA HIS A 59 -18.72 -24.83 -2.73
C HIS A 59 -19.74 -24.95 -1.59
N GLY A 60 -19.73 -26.07 -0.85
CA GLY A 60 -20.65 -26.31 0.26
C GLY A 60 -20.37 -25.38 1.44
N THR A 61 -19.10 -25.25 1.83
CA THR A 61 -18.65 -24.34 2.89
C THR A 61 -18.93 -22.89 2.51
N ILE A 62 -18.56 -22.46 1.29
CA ILE A 62 -18.81 -21.10 0.80
C ILE A 62 -20.32 -20.77 0.85
N ALA A 63 -21.18 -21.63 0.32
CA ALA A 63 -22.63 -21.38 0.33
C ALA A 63 -23.22 -21.35 1.75
N SER A 64 -22.68 -22.15 2.68
CA SER A 64 -23.09 -22.15 4.08
C SER A 64 -22.69 -20.87 4.80
N VAL A 65 -21.43 -20.46 4.65
CA VAL A 65 -20.90 -19.25 5.28
C VAL A 65 -21.55 -18.00 4.70
N GLN A 66 -21.82 -17.95 3.39
CA GLN A 66 -22.58 -16.85 2.77
C GLN A 66 -23.95 -16.63 3.43
N ARG A 67 -24.71 -17.70 3.71
CA ARG A 67 -25.99 -17.58 4.43
C ARG A 67 -25.79 -17.09 5.87
N ALA A 68 -24.74 -17.57 6.53
CA ALA A 68 -24.44 -17.17 7.90
C ALA A 68 -24.06 -15.69 7.98
N ILE A 69 -23.23 -15.19 7.05
CA ILE A 69 -22.88 -13.76 6.97
C ILE A 69 -24.15 -12.89 6.97
N THR A 70 -25.12 -13.19 6.10
CA THR A 70 -26.38 -12.45 6.06
C THR A 70 -27.21 -12.62 7.34
N ALA A 71 -27.25 -13.81 7.92
CA ALA A 71 -27.98 -14.07 9.17
C ALA A 71 -27.40 -13.30 10.38
N HIS A 72 -26.10 -13.01 10.36
CA HIS A 72 -25.39 -12.25 11.39
C HIS A 72 -25.31 -10.73 11.10
N GLY A 73 -26.09 -10.24 10.12
CA GLY A 73 -26.17 -8.80 9.81
C GLY A 73 -25.11 -8.28 8.84
N GLY A 74 -24.32 -9.16 8.23
CA GLY A 74 -23.34 -8.79 7.21
C GLY A 74 -23.94 -8.71 5.80
N THR A 75 -23.47 -7.72 5.03
CA THR A 75 -23.72 -7.55 3.60
C THR A 75 -22.47 -7.93 2.82
N ILE A 76 -22.57 -8.94 1.96
CA ILE A 76 -21.43 -9.38 1.15
C ILE A 76 -21.23 -8.39 0.00
N VAL A 77 -20.04 -7.81 -0.06
CA VAL A 77 -19.59 -6.91 -1.12
C VAL A 77 -18.95 -7.70 -2.24
N ALA A 78 -18.04 -8.62 -1.89
CA ALA A 78 -17.35 -9.46 -2.84
C ALA A 78 -17.23 -10.90 -2.31
N THR A 79 -17.21 -11.86 -3.24
CA THR A 79 -16.91 -13.27 -2.95
C THR A 79 -15.80 -13.75 -3.87
N TYR A 80 -14.60 -13.86 -3.32
CA TYR A 80 -13.42 -14.42 -3.99
C TYR A 80 -13.35 -15.93 -3.77
N ALA A 81 -14.31 -16.67 -4.35
CA ALA A 81 -14.49 -18.11 -4.11
C ALA A 81 -13.24 -18.96 -4.39
N ARG A 82 -12.38 -18.54 -5.34
CA ARG A 82 -11.13 -19.24 -5.70
C ARG A 82 -10.08 -19.24 -4.59
N ILE A 83 -10.18 -18.29 -3.65
CA ILE A 83 -9.30 -18.18 -2.49
C ILE A 83 -10.07 -18.33 -1.16
N GLY A 84 -11.40 -18.45 -1.22
CA GLY A 84 -12.26 -18.65 -0.06
C GLY A 84 -12.40 -17.40 0.81
N VAL A 85 -12.29 -16.20 0.22
CA VAL A 85 -12.36 -14.92 0.94
C VAL A 85 -13.67 -14.20 0.59
N PHE A 86 -14.36 -13.68 1.59
CA PHE A 86 -15.48 -12.76 1.43
C PHE A 86 -15.05 -11.38 1.93
N VAL A 87 -15.42 -10.33 1.19
CA VAL A 87 -15.42 -8.94 1.69
C VAL A 87 -16.84 -8.62 2.14
N VAL A 88 -16.98 -8.18 3.38
CA VAL A 88 -18.29 -8.02 4.04
C VAL A 88 -18.36 -6.67 4.73
N HIS A 89 -19.48 -5.98 4.57
CA HIS A 89 -19.80 -4.80 5.38
C HIS A 89 -20.81 -5.16 6.45
N SER A 90 -20.61 -4.70 7.68
CA SER A 90 -21.55 -4.93 8.77
C SER A 90 -21.62 -3.72 9.71
N ALA A 91 -22.84 -3.34 10.08
CA ALA A 91 -23.11 -2.39 11.17
C ALA A 91 -23.37 -3.12 12.51
N ASN A 92 -23.32 -4.46 12.53
CA ASN A 92 -23.39 -5.23 13.77
C ASN A 92 -22.01 -5.17 14.46
N PRO A 93 -21.90 -4.55 15.66
CA PRO A 93 -20.62 -4.42 16.36
C PRO A 93 -20.05 -5.78 16.81
N ASP A 94 -20.91 -6.79 16.96
CA ASP A 94 -20.49 -8.15 17.34
C ASP A 94 -20.23 -9.06 16.14
N PHE A 95 -20.33 -8.55 14.90
CA PHE A 95 -20.24 -9.37 13.67
C PHE A 95 -18.99 -10.23 13.63
N GLY A 96 -17.81 -9.62 13.86
CA GLY A 96 -16.53 -10.34 13.83
C GLY A 96 -16.47 -11.46 14.88
N LYS A 97 -17.01 -11.23 16.08
CA LYS A 97 -17.07 -12.23 17.15
C LYS A 97 -18.01 -13.39 16.79
N GLU A 98 -19.22 -13.07 16.34
CA GLU A 98 -20.23 -14.09 16.02
C GLU A 98 -19.86 -14.92 14.79
N ILE A 99 -19.36 -14.28 13.72
CA ILE A 99 -19.06 -14.98 12.47
C ILE A 99 -17.90 -15.97 12.64
N ARG A 100 -16.96 -15.73 13.58
CA ARG A 100 -15.86 -16.66 13.90
C ARG A 100 -16.37 -17.99 14.50
N GLU A 101 -17.53 -18.00 15.13
CA GLU A 101 -18.12 -19.20 15.72
C GLU A 101 -18.82 -20.08 14.67
N VAL A 102 -19.04 -19.56 13.46
CA VAL A 102 -19.73 -20.27 12.39
C VAL A 102 -18.86 -21.37 11.80
N ARG A 103 -19.38 -22.60 11.81
CA ARG A 103 -18.73 -23.75 11.16
C ARG A 103 -18.42 -23.47 9.69
N GLY A 104 -17.14 -23.54 9.34
CA GLY A 104 -16.67 -23.31 7.98
C GLY A 104 -15.87 -22.01 7.81
N VAL A 105 -16.02 -21.07 8.75
CA VAL A 105 -15.13 -19.92 8.89
C VAL A 105 -13.81 -20.39 9.50
N GLN A 106 -12.70 -20.03 8.87
CA GLN A 106 -11.33 -20.33 9.33
C GLN A 106 -10.73 -19.14 10.09
N SER A 107 -10.99 -17.94 9.61
CA SER A 107 -10.73 -16.67 10.30
C SER A 107 -11.71 -15.63 9.79
N ALA A 108 -11.96 -14.61 10.60
CA ALA A 108 -12.70 -13.44 10.18
C ALA A 108 -12.20 -12.25 10.99
N GLY A 109 -12.13 -11.09 10.37
CA GLY A 109 -11.60 -9.90 11.01
C GLY A 109 -12.07 -8.62 10.37
N ALA A 110 -12.24 -7.58 11.18
CA ALA A 110 -12.43 -6.23 10.70
C ALA A 110 -11.17 -5.79 9.93
N THR A 111 -11.35 -5.20 8.76
CA THR A 111 -10.25 -4.69 7.95
C THR A 111 -9.93 -3.22 8.24
N ARG A 112 -10.71 -2.60 9.13
CA ARG A 112 -10.61 -1.19 9.55
C ARG A 112 -10.90 -1.11 11.04
N THR A 113 -10.24 -0.19 11.76
CA THR A 113 -10.58 0.13 13.16
C THR A 113 -11.50 1.34 13.27
N ALA A 114 -11.57 2.16 12.22
CA ALA A 114 -12.56 3.20 12.05
C ALA A 114 -13.70 2.78 11.11
N PRO A 115 -14.92 3.34 11.25
CA PRO A 115 -15.96 3.30 10.21
C PRO A 115 -15.41 3.68 8.85
N LEU A 116 -16.15 3.45 7.75
CA LEU A 116 -15.73 3.80 6.39
C LEU A 116 -15.47 5.32 6.17
N SER A 117 -14.32 5.79 6.67
CA SER A 117 -13.62 7.10 6.68
C SER A 117 -12.81 7.17 8.00
N ALA A 118 -11.55 7.61 8.14
CA ALA A 118 -10.51 8.13 7.26
C ALA A 118 -9.17 8.03 8.06
N ALA A 119 -8.02 7.70 7.46
CA ALA A 119 -6.71 8.37 7.66
C ALA A 119 -5.75 8.11 6.47
N GLY A 120 -4.47 8.55 6.46
CA GLY A 120 -3.64 8.56 5.23
C GLY A 120 -2.22 8.02 5.32
N THR A 121 -1.58 7.90 4.15
CA THR A 121 -0.28 7.23 3.95
C THR A 121 0.92 8.07 4.39
N THR A 122 2.03 7.38 4.67
CA THR A 122 3.30 7.98 5.10
C THR A 122 4.41 7.76 4.06
N GLU A 123 4.76 8.85 3.34
CA GLU A 123 5.97 8.93 2.51
C GLU A 123 7.14 9.51 3.32
N GLU A 124 8.39 9.13 3.00
CA GLU A 124 9.58 9.71 3.64
C GLU A 124 9.92 11.08 3.05
N GLY A 125 9.21 12.09 3.54
CA GLY A 125 9.37 13.49 3.17
C GLY A 125 8.52 13.92 1.97
N ALA A 126 8.45 15.24 1.75
CA ALA A 126 7.61 15.81 0.70
C ALA A 126 8.24 15.69 -0.70
N VAL A 127 7.38 15.49 -1.70
CA VAL A 127 7.73 15.55 -3.12
C VAL A 127 8.46 16.84 -3.48
N GLN A 128 9.53 16.72 -4.27
CA GLN A 128 10.19 17.87 -4.89
C GLN A 128 9.95 17.86 -6.41
N TYR A 129 8.95 18.62 -6.86
CA TYR A 129 8.70 18.81 -8.30
C TYR A 129 9.87 19.50 -9.01
N LEU A 130 10.14 19.07 -10.24
CA LEU A 130 11.16 19.64 -11.11
C LEU A 130 10.64 20.96 -11.73
N SER A 131 11.34 22.07 -11.49
CA SER A 131 11.02 23.33 -12.16
C SER A 131 11.48 23.33 -13.62
N GLN A 132 10.90 24.20 -14.45
CA GLN A 132 11.32 24.36 -15.86
C GLN A 132 12.81 24.72 -15.99
N ALA A 133 13.33 25.55 -15.09
CA ALA A 133 14.74 25.94 -15.10
C ALA A 133 15.65 24.74 -14.79
N GLN A 134 15.28 23.91 -13.81
CA GLN A 134 16.00 22.67 -13.51
C GLN A 134 15.92 21.72 -14.69
N ALA A 135 14.73 21.44 -15.25
CA ALA A 135 14.57 20.58 -16.42
C ALA A 135 15.45 20.99 -17.62
N ALA A 136 15.53 22.30 -17.90
CA ALA A 136 16.41 22.82 -18.95
C ALA A 136 17.90 22.60 -18.63
N GLN A 137 18.30 22.71 -17.37
CA GLN A 137 19.67 22.41 -16.93
C GLN A 137 19.98 20.92 -17.07
N VAL A 138 19.06 20.01 -16.70
CA VAL A 138 19.24 18.56 -16.87
C VAL A 138 19.39 18.20 -18.35
N THR A 139 18.54 18.78 -19.20
CA THR A 139 18.55 18.55 -20.66
C THR A 139 19.88 18.92 -21.30
N GLN A 140 20.57 19.96 -20.79
CA GLN A 140 21.91 20.32 -21.29
C GLN A 140 22.99 19.30 -20.92
N GLY A 141 22.76 18.53 -19.86
CA GLY A 141 23.66 17.47 -19.38
C GLY A 141 23.40 16.08 -19.97
N ALA A 142 22.28 15.88 -20.68
CA ALA A 142 21.92 14.58 -21.27
C ALA A 142 22.89 14.18 -22.39
N ALA A 143 23.31 12.90 -22.41
CA ALA A 143 24.15 12.41 -23.49
C ALA A 143 23.35 12.18 -24.78
N ALA A 144 24.04 12.13 -25.92
CA ALA A 144 23.39 11.89 -27.20
C ALA A 144 22.71 10.50 -27.20
N GLY A 145 21.38 10.49 -27.42
CA GLY A 145 20.57 9.27 -27.44
C GLY A 145 19.98 8.85 -26.09
N GLU A 146 20.18 9.64 -25.04
CA GLU A 146 19.48 9.52 -23.75
C GLU A 146 18.21 10.38 -23.72
N GLU A 147 17.33 10.11 -22.76
CA GLU A 147 16.17 10.98 -22.51
C GLU A 147 16.60 12.33 -21.92
N PRO A 148 15.85 13.43 -22.15
CA PRO A 148 16.24 14.77 -21.70
C PRO A 148 16.53 14.90 -20.20
N LEU A 149 15.88 14.11 -19.34
CA LEU A 149 16.07 14.18 -17.89
C LEU A 149 16.93 13.03 -17.33
N GLU A 150 17.41 12.12 -18.18
CA GLU A 150 18.15 10.91 -17.76
C GLU A 150 19.50 11.23 -17.11
N ALA A 151 20.07 12.40 -17.36
CA ALA A 151 21.29 12.86 -16.69
C ALA A 151 21.15 12.91 -15.16
N ASP A 152 19.96 13.18 -14.63
CA ASP A 152 19.67 13.13 -13.19
C ASP A 152 19.27 11.75 -12.67
N GLN A 153 18.99 10.77 -13.55
CA GLN A 153 18.65 9.40 -13.18
C GLN A 153 19.91 8.57 -12.91
N TRP A 154 20.61 8.90 -11.82
CA TRP A 154 21.80 8.17 -11.38
C TRP A 154 21.50 6.71 -11.03
N ASP A 155 20.27 6.46 -10.60
CA ASP A 155 19.69 5.18 -10.22
C ASP A 155 19.75 4.16 -11.37
N LEU A 156 19.35 4.54 -12.59
CA LEU A 156 19.48 3.69 -13.77
C LEU A 156 20.93 3.26 -14.02
N ARG A 157 21.88 4.18 -13.87
CA ARG A 157 23.31 3.89 -14.04
C ARG A 157 23.85 3.00 -12.93
N ALA A 158 23.35 3.17 -11.70
CA ALA A 158 23.78 2.40 -10.53
C ALA A 158 23.48 0.90 -10.68
N ILE A 159 22.40 0.54 -11.37
CA ILE A 159 22.02 -0.86 -11.65
C ILE A 159 22.26 -1.27 -13.11
N GLY A 160 22.89 -0.41 -13.93
CA GLY A 160 23.17 -0.69 -15.34
C GLY A 160 21.95 -0.73 -16.28
N ALA A 161 20.81 -0.17 -15.88
CA ALA A 161 19.58 -0.15 -16.68
C ALA A 161 19.71 0.72 -17.95
N ASP A 162 20.52 1.78 -17.91
CA ASP A 162 20.89 2.62 -19.06
C ASP A 162 21.54 1.81 -20.20
N LYS A 163 22.35 0.81 -19.83
CA LYS A 163 22.98 -0.14 -20.76
C LYS A 163 22.04 -1.27 -21.12
N ALA A 164 21.32 -1.83 -20.15
CA ALA A 164 20.39 -2.92 -20.36
C ALA A 164 19.35 -2.58 -21.43
N ALA A 165 18.79 -1.35 -21.39
CA ALA A 165 17.81 -0.89 -22.37
C ALA A 165 18.32 -0.88 -23.82
N LYS A 166 19.65 -0.74 -24.03
CA LYS A 166 20.28 -0.79 -25.36
C LYS A 166 20.46 -2.23 -25.86
N THR A 167 20.59 -3.20 -24.95
CA THR A 167 20.71 -4.63 -25.25
C THR A 167 19.32 -5.27 -25.45
N ASN A 168 18.44 -5.12 -24.46
CA ASN A 168 17.06 -5.59 -24.49
C ASN A 168 16.20 -4.69 -23.58
N PRO A 169 15.32 -3.84 -24.15
CA PRO A 169 14.48 -2.95 -23.35
C PRO A 169 13.35 -3.67 -22.61
N GLY A 170 13.22 -4.99 -22.78
CA GLY A 170 12.11 -5.78 -22.29
C GLY A 170 11.05 -6.03 -23.38
N SER A 171 10.12 -6.92 -23.08
CA SER A 171 9.11 -7.40 -24.00
C SER A 171 7.74 -6.79 -23.72
N ARG A 172 7.06 -6.35 -24.78
CA ARG A 172 5.66 -5.89 -24.76
C ARG A 172 4.65 -6.98 -24.38
N ASN A 173 5.10 -8.22 -24.18
CA ASN A 173 4.27 -9.29 -23.62
C ASN A 173 4.31 -9.35 -22.09
N VAL A 174 5.25 -8.64 -21.45
CA VAL A 174 5.37 -8.58 -20.00
C VAL A 174 4.69 -7.32 -19.49
N THR A 175 3.86 -7.46 -18.46
CA THR A 175 3.22 -6.36 -17.74
C THR A 175 3.68 -6.36 -16.29
N VAL A 176 4.06 -5.18 -15.80
CA VAL A 176 4.21 -4.91 -14.38
C VAL A 176 3.00 -4.10 -13.91
N ALA A 177 2.24 -4.61 -12.94
CA ALA A 177 1.15 -3.84 -12.33
C ALA A 177 1.65 -3.11 -11.08
N VAL A 178 1.41 -1.80 -11.05
CA VAL A 178 1.63 -0.91 -9.92
C VAL A 178 0.35 -0.92 -9.09
N ILE A 179 0.37 -1.64 -7.95
CA ILE A 179 -0.72 -1.66 -6.99
C ILE A 179 -0.48 -0.48 -6.04
N ASP A 180 -1.22 0.61 -6.21
CA ASP A 180 -0.81 1.92 -5.64
C ASP A 180 -1.96 2.95 -5.58
N THR A 181 -1.64 4.24 -5.46
CA THR A 181 -2.57 5.39 -5.44
C THR A 181 -3.24 5.67 -6.79
N GLY A 182 -2.85 4.93 -7.83
CA GLY A 182 -3.28 5.12 -9.20
C GLY A 182 -2.16 5.63 -10.11
N VAL A 183 -2.35 5.44 -11.40
CA VAL A 183 -1.36 5.78 -12.43
C VAL A 183 -1.99 6.72 -13.46
N ASP A 184 -1.37 7.87 -13.70
CA ASP A 184 -1.73 8.76 -14.79
C ASP A 184 -1.28 8.17 -16.14
N ASP A 185 -2.17 7.37 -16.73
CA ASP A 185 -1.97 6.77 -18.05
C ASP A 185 -1.88 7.77 -19.21
N THR A 186 -2.16 9.06 -18.95
CA THR A 186 -2.08 10.11 -19.97
C THR A 186 -0.72 10.80 -19.99
N HIS A 187 0.13 10.55 -18.99
CA HIS A 187 1.50 11.03 -18.95
C HIS A 187 2.26 10.57 -20.21
N PRO A 188 2.94 11.44 -20.95
CA PRO A 188 3.48 11.10 -22.27
C PRO A 188 4.63 10.07 -22.22
N ASP A 189 5.31 9.92 -21.09
CA ASP A 189 6.29 8.83 -20.86
C ASP A 189 5.64 7.50 -20.50
N LEU A 190 4.39 7.49 -20.04
CA LEU A 190 3.70 6.26 -19.62
C LEU A 190 2.72 5.77 -20.68
N ALA A 191 2.03 6.69 -21.35
CA ALA A 191 0.98 6.40 -22.32
C ALA A 191 1.36 5.36 -23.40
N PRO A 192 2.59 5.35 -23.97
CA PRO A 192 3.00 4.33 -24.93
C PRO A 192 3.08 2.91 -24.33
N ASN A 193 3.37 2.82 -23.04
CA ASN A 193 3.60 1.59 -22.30
C ASN A 193 2.44 1.16 -21.40
N PHE A 194 1.39 1.97 -21.29
CA PHE A 194 0.28 1.70 -20.38
C PHE A 194 -0.64 0.56 -20.86
N SER A 195 -0.94 -0.39 -19.98
CA SER A 195 -1.81 -1.54 -20.22
C SER A 195 -3.19 -1.35 -19.60
N ARG A 196 -4.12 -0.78 -20.37
CA ARG A 196 -5.51 -0.52 -19.94
C ARG A 196 -6.27 -1.80 -19.57
N SER A 197 -6.09 -2.87 -20.35
CA SER A 197 -6.80 -4.13 -20.15
C SER A 197 -6.38 -4.91 -18.90
N GLN A 198 -5.30 -4.48 -18.25
CA GLN A 198 -4.78 -5.05 -17.01
C GLN A 198 -4.76 -4.01 -15.88
N SER A 199 -5.50 -2.91 -16.02
CA SER A 199 -5.62 -1.84 -15.03
C SER A 199 -7.03 -1.80 -14.44
N ALA A 200 -7.12 -1.38 -13.18
CA ALA A 200 -8.39 -1.31 -12.45
C ALA A 200 -8.32 -0.33 -11.28
N ASN A 201 -9.47 -0.06 -10.70
CA ASN A 201 -9.62 0.47 -9.35
C ASN A 201 -10.23 -0.61 -8.46
N CYS A 202 -9.55 -0.99 -7.39
CA CYS A 202 -9.98 -2.02 -6.45
C CYS A 202 -10.55 -1.46 -5.14
N VAL A 203 -10.70 -0.14 -5.03
CA VAL A 203 -11.28 0.53 -3.85
C VAL A 203 -12.70 0.01 -3.59
N GLY A 204 -12.96 -0.42 -2.36
CA GLY A 204 -14.20 -1.07 -1.95
C GLY A 204 -14.20 -2.58 -2.19
N GLY A 205 -13.05 -3.17 -2.50
CA GLY A 205 -12.85 -4.62 -2.62
C GLY A 205 -13.47 -5.26 -3.86
N VAL A 206 -13.84 -4.49 -4.88
CA VAL A 206 -14.32 -4.97 -6.19
C VAL A 206 -13.66 -4.16 -7.30
N ALA A 207 -13.15 -4.83 -8.33
CA ALA A 207 -12.48 -4.18 -9.44
C ALA A 207 -13.46 -3.40 -10.34
N ASP A 208 -13.21 -2.12 -10.52
CA ASP A 208 -13.76 -1.27 -11.57
C ASP A 208 -12.71 -1.09 -12.68
N THR A 209 -13.03 -1.60 -13.86
CA THR A 209 -12.19 -1.53 -15.06
C THR A 209 -12.68 -0.47 -16.05
N SER A 210 -13.55 0.45 -15.62
CA SER A 210 -14.00 1.54 -16.47
C SER A 210 -12.83 2.44 -16.88
N GLU A 211 -12.93 3.02 -18.08
CA GLU A 211 -11.83 3.81 -18.66
C GLU A 211 -11.45 4.97 -17.73
N GLY A 212 -10.19 4.97 -17.28
CA GLY A 212 -9.65 5.99 -16.38
C GLY A 212 -9.86 5.72 -14.90
N ALA A 213 -10.50 4.62 -14.49
CA ALA A 213 -10.71 4.29 -13.07
C ALA A 213 -9.39 4.15 -12.29
N TRP A 214 -8.33 3.68 -12.96
CA TRP A 214 -6.96 3.53 -12.43
C TRP A 214 -6.22 4.85 -12.20
N ARG A 215 -6.76 5.99 -12.61
CA ARG A 215 -6.10 7.30 -12.43
C ARG A 215 -6.15 7.75 -10.96
N PRO A 216 -5.19 8.55 -10.50
CA PRO A 216 -5.25 9.23 -9.19
C PRO A 216 -6.59 9.92 -8.95
N TYR A 217 -7.14 9.88 -7.73
CA TYR A 217 -8.36 10.66 -7.41
C TYR A 217 -8.02 12.14 -7.30
N ASN A 218 -6.96 12.46 -6.57
CA ASN A 218 -6.39 13.78 -6.45
C ASN A 218 -4.93 13.75 -6.94
N PRO A 219 -4.64 14.14 -8.19
CA PRO A 219 -3.28 14.13 -8.74
C PRO A 219 -2.22 14.91 -7.93
N ALA A 220 -2.62 15.83 -7.03
CA ALA A 220 -1.70 16.57 -6.18
C ALA A 220 -1.27 15.81 -4.91
N GLU A 221 -2.04 14.79 -4.50
CA GLU A 221 -1.83 14.00 -3.27
C GLU A 221 -1.55 12.53 -3.63
N ASP A 222 -2.25 11.97 -4.60
CA ASP A 222 -2.16 10.58 -5.08
C ASP A 222 -1.10 10.39 -6.19
N TYR A 223 0.02 11.11 -6.11
CA TYR A 223 1.04 11.08 -7.17
C TYR A 223 1.95 9.84 -7.15
N HIS A 224 1.98 9.12 -6.03
CA HIS A 224 2.96 8.07 -5.74
C HIS A 224 2.97 6.96 -6.80
N GLY A 225 1.82 6.38 -7.14
CA GLY A 225 1.74 5.32 -8.15
C GLY A 225 2.19 5.74 -9.55
N THR A 226 2.04 7.02 -9.91
CA THR A 226 2.55 7.55 -11.20
C THR A 226 4.07 7.65 -11.19
N HIS A 227 4.68 8.01 -10.05
CA HIS A 227 6.13 8.01 -9.88
C HIS A 227 6.72 6.60 -9.99
N VAL A 228 6.13 5.65 -9.27
CA VAL A 228 6.49 4.23 -9.30
C VAL A 228 6.39 3.66 -10.73
N ALA A 229 5.33 3.99 -11.47
CA ALA A 229 5.14 3.51 -12.84
C ALA A 229 6.24 4.01 -13.80
N GLY A 230 6.71 5.25 -13.62
CA GLY A 230 7.79 5.83 -14.43
C GLY A 230 9.11 5.11 -14.23
N GLU A 231 9.47 4.78 -12.98
CA GLU A 231 10.70 4.05 -12.66
C GLU A 231 10.73 2.68 -13.34
N ILE A 232 9.57 2.03 -13.46
CA ILE A 232 9.47 0.71 -14.10
C ILE A 232 9.57 0.84 -15.63
N ALA A 233 8.73 1.68 -16.23
CA ALA A 233 8.45 1.59 -17.67
C ALA A 233 8.23 2.94 -18.39
N ALA A 234 8.74 4.05 -17.86
CA ALA A 234 8.80 5.27 -18.66
C ALA A 234 9.49 4.99 -20.01
N ALA A 235 8.80 5.34 -21.09
CA ALA A 235 9.19 5.00 -22.44
C ALA A 235 10.43 5.80 -22.86
N ARG A 236 11.31 5.17 -23.65
CA ARG A 236 12.36 5.91 -24.37
C ARG A 236 11.79 6.51 -25.66
N ASN A 237 11.29 7.73 -25.59
CA ASN A 237 10.47 8.42 -26.59
C ASN A 237 10.99 9.84 -26.94
N GLY A 238 12.15 10.26 -26.41
CA GLY A 238 12.76 11.58 -26.64
C GLY A 238 12.21 12.70 -25.75
N ILE A 239 11.50 12.39 -24.67
CA ILE A 239 11.01 13.34 -23.67
C ILE A 239 11.24 12.79 -22.25
N GLY A 240 11.29 13.68 -21.27
CA GLY A 240 11.22 13.29 -19.86
C GLY A 240 12.31 12.32 -19.40
N VAL A 241 11.89 11.24 -18.74
CA VAL A 241 12.72 10.24 -18.06
C VAL A 241 12.64 8.88 -18.75
N ALA A 242 13.54 7.96 -18.39
CA ALA A 242 13.49 6.56 -18.81
C ALA A 242 13.17 5.63 -17.64
N GLY A 243 12.44 4.54 -17.90
CA GLY A 243 12.25 3.46 -16.93
C GLY A 243 13.36 2.41 -17.00
N VAL A 244 13.42 1.53 -16.00
CA VAL A 244 14.33 0.38 -15.97
C VAL A 244 14.07 -0.58 -17.14
N ALA A 245 12.81 -0.82 -17.47
CA ALA A 245 12.38 -1.74 -18.53
C ALA A 245 11.48 -1.02 -19.56
N PRO A 246 12.01 -0.10 -20.37
CA PRO A 246 11.20 0.82 -21.19
C PRO A 246 10.44 0.15 -22.35
N GLY A 247 10.65 -1.14 -22.60
CA GLY A 247 9.96 -1.94 -23.61
C GLY A 247 8.82 -2.81 -23.07
N VAL A 248 8.65 -2.90 -21.75
CA VAL A 248 7.55 -3.66 -21.12
C VAL A 248 6.28 -2.80 -21.03
N LYS A 249 5.17 -3.41 -20.62
CA LYS A 249 3.96 -2.66 -20.27
C LYS A 249 3.91 -2.38 -18.77
N VAL A 250 3.27 -1.27 -18.40
CA VAL A 250 2.90 -0.97 -17.01
C VAL A 250 1.39 -0.87 -16.88
N ALA A 251 0.83 -1.35 -15.78
CA ALA A 251 -0.59 -1.23 -15.46
C ALA A 251 -0.78 -0.54 -14.10
N GLY A 252 -1.91 0.15 -13.91
CA GLY A 252 -2.28 0.73 -12.63
C GLY A 252 -3.44 -0.05 -11.98
N ILE A 253 -3.24 -0.54 -10.76
CA ILE A 253 -4.30 -1.12 -9.94
C ILE A 253 -4.43 -0.25 -8.68
N LYS A 254 -5.40 0.67 -8.71
CA LYS A 254 -5.58 1.62 -7.62
C LYS A 254 -6.19 0.95 -6.40
N VAL A 255 -5.58 1.13 -5.24
CA VAL A 255 -6.05 0.58 -3.95
C VAL A 255 -6.15 1.61 -2.82
N SER A 256 -5.61 2.82 -3.02
CA SER A 256 -5.73 3.91 -2.05
C SER A 256 -7.18 4.36 -1.91
N ASP A 257 -7.68 4.40 -0.68
CA ASP A 257 -9.01 4.89 -0.38
C ASP A 257 -9.07 6.42 -0.62
N PRO A 258 -10.05 6.91 -1.40
CA PRO A 258 -10.09 8.29 -1.88
C PRO A 258 -10.26 9.34 -0.76
N LYS A 259 -10.69 8.92 0.43
CA LYS A 259 -10.92 9.88 1.52
C LYS A 259 -9.65 10.21 2.27
N ASP A 260 -8.72 9.28 2.24
CA ASP A 260 -7.80 9.13 3.34
C ASP A 260 -6.42 8.69 2.84
N GLY A 261 -6.36 7.85 1.81
CA GLY A 261 -5.15 7.45 1.11
C GLY A 261 -4.73 6.02 1.44
N LEU A 262 -5.37 5.36 2.41
CA LEU A 262 -4.94 4.06 2.94
C LEU A 262 -5.29 2.89 2.02
N PHE A 263 -4.49 1.84 2.17
CA PHE A 263 -4.38 0.61 1.42
C PHE A 263 -5.04 -0.54 2.19
N TYR A 264 -6.35 -0.42 2.39
CA TYR A 264 -7.08 -1.38 3.20
C TYR A 264 -7.06 -2.83 2.63
N PRO A 265 -7.16 -3.86 3.49
CA PRO A 265 -7.04 -5.26 3.12
C PRO A 265 -8.00 -5.70 2.03
N GLU A 266 -9.24 -5.21 2.03
CA GLU A 266 -10.22 -5.56 1.00
C GLU A 266 -9.80 -5.10 -0.40
N ASN A 267 -9.17 -3.93 -0.50
CA ASN A 267 -8.70 -3.36 -1.75
C ASN A 267 -7.50 -4.16 -2.26
N VAL A 268 -6.58 -4.52 -1.37
CA VAL A 268 -5.37 -5.29 -1.69
C VAL A 268 -5.70 -6.73 -2.07
N VAL A 269 -6.68 -7.37 -1.42
CA VAL A 269 -7.22 -8.68 -1.84
C VAL A 269 -7.78 -8.62 -3.26
N CYS A 270 -8.57 -7.59 -3.57
CA CYS A 270 -9.07 -7.36 -4.93
C CYS A 270 -7.90 -7.23 -5.93
N ALA A 271 -6.88 -6.44 -5.59
CA ALA A 271 -5.77 -6.14 -6.48
C ALA A 271 -4.96 -7.37 -6.86
N PHE A 272 -4.57 -8.21 -5.89
CA PHE A 272 -3.85 -9.44 -6.18
C PHE A 272 -4.68 -10.44 -7.00
N VAL A 273 -5.99 -10.58 -6.70
CA VAL A 273 -6.86 -11.46 -7.49
C VAL A 273 -7.04 -10.94 -8.91
N PHE A 274 -7.23 -9.63 -9.07
CA PHE A 274 -7.34 -8.98 -10.37
C PHE A 274 -6.07 -9.16 -11.19
N ALA A 275 -4.89 -8.87 -10.63
CA ALA A 275 -3.61 -9.09 -11.30
C ALA A 275 -3.44 -10.54 -11.78
N ALA A 276 -3.80 -11.49 -10.92
CA ALA A 276 -3.74 -12.92 -11.22
C ALA A 276 -4.67 -13.34 -12.37
N ASP A 277 -5.91 -12.84 -12.37
CA ASP A 277 -6.93 -13.20 -13.36
C ASP A 277 -6.73 -12.48 -14.70
N HIS A 278 -6.03 -11.34 -14.69
CA HIS A 278 -5.68 -10.56 -15.88
C HIS A 278 -4.27 -10.85 -16.40
N GLY A 279 -3.62 -11.91 -15.92
CA GLY A 279 -2.35 -12.40 -16.45
C GLY A 279 -1.21 -11.40 -16.32
N VAL A 280 -1.16 -10.64 -15.23
CA VAL A 280 -0.03 -9.76 -14.91
C VAL A 280 1.17 -10.62 -14.50
N GLU A 281 2.35 -10.35 -15.08
CA GLU A 281 3.56 -11.10 -14.80
C GLU A 281 4.24 -10.70 -13.48
N ILE A 282 4.24 -9.41 -13.15
CA ILE A 282 4.86 -8.87 -11.92
C ILE A 282 3.94 -7.83 -11.27
N THR A 283 3.83 -7.82 -9.93
CA THR A 283 3.28 -6.68 -9.19
C THR A 283 4.37 -5.95 -8.42
N ASN A 284 4.25 -4.63 -8.37
CA ASN A 284 4.98 -3.77 -7.46
C ASN A 284 4.05 -3.29 -6.35
N ASN A 285 4.47 -3.43 -5.09
CA ASN A 285 3.69 -3.12 -3.90
C ASN A 285 4.53 -2.23 -2.97
N SER A 286 4.42 -0.92 -3.15
CA SER A 286 5.23 0.08 -2.44
C SER A 286 4.47 0.65 -1.23
N TYR A 287 3.91 -0.23 -0.40
CA TYR A 287 3.02 0.09 0.72
C TYR A 287 2.99 -1.06 1.74
N TYR A 288 2.46 -0.80 2.94
CA TYR A 288 1.97 -1.83 3.87
C TYR A 288 0.43 -1.84 3.92
N VAL A 289 -0.16 -2.92 4.38
CA VAL A 289 -1.62 -3.08 4.47
C VAL A 289 -2.14 -2.50 5.77
N ASP A 290 -2.82 -1.36 5.63
CA ASP A 290 -3.46 -0.62 6.70
C ASP A 290 -4.57 -1.42 7.43
N PRO A 291 -4.95 -1.05 8.66
CA PRO A 291 -4.42 0.08 9.42
C PRO A 291 -3.21 -0.26 10.28
N TRP A 292 -2.62 -1.44 10.09
CA TRP A 292 -1.54 -1.94 10.93
C TRP A 292 -0.26 -2.03 10.13
N LEU A 293 0.76 -1.26 10.51
CA LEU A 293 2.11 -1.41 9.98
C LEU A 293 2.59 -2.86 10.17
N TYR A 294 2.34 -3.43 11.37
CA TYR A 294 2.59 -4.83 11.68
C TYR A 294 1.32 -5.54 12.15
N ASN A 295 0.85 -6.53 11.37
CA ASN A 295 -0.33 -7.33 11.66
C ASN A 295 0.03 -8.57 12.50
N CYS A 296 -0.30 -8.53 13.79
CA CYS A 296 -0.04 -9.55 14.80
C CYS A 296 -0.98 -10.75 14.73
N MET A 297 -0.41 -11.96 14.80
CA MET A 297 -1.17 -13.21 14.63
C MET A 297 -1.98 -13.64 15.87
N ASP A 298 -1.71 -13.05 17.03
CA ASP A 298 -2.45 -13.27 18.28
C ASP A 298 -3.77 -12.47 18.34
N ASP A 299 -3.86 -11.37 17.59
CA ASP A 299 -5.10 -10.64 17.36
C ASP A 299 -5.96 -11.32 16.25
N PRO A 300 -7.24 -11.63 16.53
CA PRO A 300 -8.06 -12.37 15.58
C PRO A 300 -8.50 -11.55 14.36
N ASP A 301 -8.52 -10.22 14.42
CA ASP A 301 -8.80 -9.34 13.28
C ASP A 301 -7.57 -9.30 12.35
N GLN A 302 -6.40 -8.98 12.91
CA GLN A 302 -5.12 -8.88 12.19
C GLN A 302 -4.74 -10.23 11.56
N ARG A 303 -4.91 -11.34 12.27
CA ARG A 303 -4.70 -12.69 11.69
C ARG A 303 -5.58 -12.94 10.47
N ALA A 304 -6.82 -12.45 10.45
CA ALA A 304 -7.71 -12.64 9.31
C ALA A 304 -7.28 -11.79 8.10
N ILE A 305 -6.74 -10.59 8.34
CA ILE A 305 -6.11 -9.73 7.32
C ILE A 305 -4.92 -10.47 6.69
N VAL A 306 -3.97 -10.94 7.51
CA VAL A 306 -2.79 -11.70 7.03
C VAL A 306 -3.22 -12.91 6.20
N ASP A 307 -4.19 -13.70 6.69
CA ASP A 307 -4.68 -14.88 5.95
C ASP A 307 -5.34 -14.48 4.62
N ALA A 308 -6.16 -13.43 4.58
CA ALA A 308 -6.85 -13.00 3.37
C ALA A 308 -5.87 -12.50 2.29
N VAL A 309 -4.94 -11.62 2.66
CA VAL A 309 -3.94 -11.07 1.73
C VAL A 309 -2.96 -12.16 1.28
N ASN A 310 -2.52 -13.03 2.19
CA ASN A 310 -1.65 -14.17 1.86
C ASN A 310 -2.31 -15.14 0.86
N ARG A 311 -3.61 -15.41 1.00
CA ARG A 311 -4.34 -16.23 0.01
C ARG A 311 -4.40 -15.59 -1.36
N ALA A 312 -4.63 -14.27 -1.40
CA ALA A 312 -4.72 -13.51 -2.65
C ALA A 312 -3.36 -13.45 -3.36
N GLN A 313 -2.29 -13.10 -2.67
CA GLN A 313 -0.94 -13.05 -3.26
C GLN A 313 -0.47 -14.44 -3.72
N GLN A 314 -0.75 -15.50 -2.96
CA GLN A 314 -0.40 -16.86 -3.37
C GLN A 314 -1.22 -17.32 -4.58
N TYR A 315 -2.46 -16.85 -4.72
CA TYR A 315 -3.25 -17.10 -5.93
C TYR A 315 -2.60 -16.43 -7.14
N ALA A 316 -2.10 -15.21 -7.01
CA ALA A 316 -1.31 -14.54 -8.06
C ALA A 316 -0.04 -15.34 -8.39
N GLN A 317 0.73 -15.80 -7.40
CA GLN A 317 1.91 -16.64 -7.64
C GLN A 317 1.59 -17.95 -8.36
N ARG A 318 0.51 -18.64 -7.96
CA ARG A 318 0.06 -19.86 -8.66
C ARG A 318 -0.40 -19.59 -10.10
N LYS A 319 -0.79 -18.36 -10.42
CA LYS A 319 -1.13 -17.91 -11.77
C LYS A 319 0.07 -17.43 -12.57
N GLY A 320 1.26 -17.37 -11.96
CA GLY A 320 2.51 -17.01 -12.61
C GLY A 320 2.98 -15.58 -12.34
N THR A 321 2.33 -14.86 -11.42
CA THR A 321 2.69 -13.49 -11.04
C THR A 321 3.77 -13.48 -9.95
N LEU A 322 4.87 -12.75 -10.16
CA LEU A 322 5.84 -12.44 -9.11
C LEU A 322 5.39 -11.18 -8.35
N ASN A 323 5.39 -11.22 -7.02
CA ASN A 323 5.07 -10.05 -6.19
C ASN A 323 6.35 -9.46 -5.61
N VAL A 324 6.57 -8.17 -5.81
CA VAL A 324 7.72 -7.40 -5.28
C VAL A 324 7.20 -6.32 -4.34
N ALA A 325 7.78 -6.22 -3.14
CA ALA A 325 7.32 -5.28 -2.12
C ALA A 325 8.48 -4.54 -1.46
N SER A 326 8.24 -3.27 -1.09
CA SER A 326 9.16 -2.41 -0.37
C SER A 326 9.31 -2.84 1.10
N ALA A 327 10.51 -2.76 1.67
CA ALA A 327 10.77 -3.20 3.05
C ALA A 327 10.25 -2.25 4.15
N GLY A 328 9.92 -1.00 3.84
CA GLY A 328 9.52 0.02 4.81
C GLY A 328 10.57 1.13 5.01
N ASN A 329 10.14 2.26 5.57
CA ASN A 329 10.92 3.49 5.67
C ASN A 329 11.19 3.95 7.12
N SER A 330 11.09 3.03 8.08
CA SER A 330 11.23 3.33 9.51
C SER A 330 12.62 3.01 10.08
N ASN A 331 13.55 2.53 9.23
CA ASN A 331 14.83 1.95 9.65
C ASN A 331 14.65 0.80 10.66
N ASP A 332 13.56 0.07 10.54
CA ASP A 332 13.23 -1.07 11.39
C ASP A 332 14.08 -2.29 11.02
N ASP A 333 14.57 -3.00 12.04
CA ASP A 333 15.14 -4.34 11.88
C ASP A 333 14.02 -5.38 11.95
N LEU A 334 13.57 -5.82 10.77
CA LEU A 334 12.51 -6.80 10.58
C LEU A 334 12.91 -8.22 11.03
N ASP A 335 14.16 -8.44 11.44
CA ASP A 335 14.64 -9.68 12.09
C ASP A 335 14.87 -9.50 13.60
N SER A 336 14.49 -8.36 14.18
CA SER A 336 14.56 -8.14 15.63
C SER A 336 13.55 -9.01 16.38
N ASP A 337 13.85 -9.36 17.64
CA ASP A 337 12.87 -9.99 18.55
C ASP A 337 11.82 -8.99 19.07
N ALA A 338 12.05 -7.68 18.88
CA ALA A 338 11.14 -6.62 19.32
C ALA A 338 11.33 -5.31 18.55
N LEU A 339 10.22 -4.69 18.14
CA LEU A 339 10.14 -3.33 17.59
C LEU A 339 9.04 -2.53 18.29
N VAL A 340 9.12 -1.20 18.17
CA VAL A 340 8.07 -0.29 18.62
C VAL A 340 7.25 0.12 17.42
N ASP A 341 5.94 -0.12 17.49
CA ASP A 341 4.95 0.41 16.54
C ASP A 341 4.09 1.42 17.28
N ASP A 342 4.26 2.70 16.97
CA ASP A 342 3.50 3.80 17.55
C ASP A 342 2.62 4.54 16.52
N SER A 343 2.56 4.02 15.29
CA SER A 343 1.76 4.58 14.20
C SER A 343 0.42 3.85 14.03
N SER A 344 0.29 2.62 14.53
CA SER A 344 -0.91 1.80 14.32
C SER A 344 -1.93 1.85 15.48
N PRO A 345 -3.25 1.75 15.22
CA PRO A 345 -3.84 1.80 13.90
C PRO A 345 -3.79 3.23 13.33
N ASP A 346 -3.41 3.37 12.07
CA ASP A 346 -3.32 4.69 11.42
C ASP A 346 -4.68 5.25 11.00
N ASP A 347 -5.68 4.40 10.77
CA ASP A 347 -7.08 4.80 10.50
C ASP A 347 -7.85 5.31 11.72
N ALA A 348 -7.24 5.29 12.90
CA ALA A 348 -7.81 5.81 14.14
C ALA A 348 -6.75 6.53 14.99
N THR A 349 -6.88 6.51 16.32
CA THR A 349 -5.85 7.05 17.21
C THR A 349 -4.78 5.98 17.42
N PRO A 350 -3.52 6.22 16.99
CA PRO A 350 -2.45 5.25 17.18
C PRO A 350 -2.20 4.94 18.65
N VAL A 351 -1.74 3.72 18.91
CA VAL A 351 -1.32 3.25 20.22
C VAL A 351 0.09 2.69 20.11
N THR A 352 0.94 2.99 21.09
CA THR A 352 2.28 2.38 21.15
C THR A 352 2.16 0.91 21.52
N ARG A 353 2.70 0.05 20.65
CA ARG A 353 2.79 -1.40 20.82
C ARG A 353 4.26 -1.81 20.77
N THR A 354 4.60 -2.86 21.51
CA THR A 354 5.86 -3.59 21.29
C THR A 354 5.49 -4.89 20.59
N ILE A 355 6.05 -5.10 19.41
CA ILE A 355 5.71 -6.22 18.54
C ILE A 355 6.97 -7.04 18.24
N ASP A 356 6.78 -8.32 17.95
CA ASP A 356 7.82 -9.20 17.39
C ASP A 356 7.52 -9.34 15.88
N PRO A 357 8.37 -8.82 14.97
CA PRO A 357 8.22 -8.94 13.52
C PRO A 357 8.18 -10.38 12.97
N HIS A 358 8.55 -11.38 13.76
CA HIS A 358 8.37 -12.80 13.41
C HIS A 358 6.93 -13.30 13.68
N GLU A 359 6.17 -12.60 14.53
CA GLU A 359 4.78 -12.90 14.89
C GLU A 359 3.77 -11.82 14.42
N CYS A 360 4.26 -10.63 14.09
CA CYS A 360 3.52 -9.47 13.60
C CYS A 360 4.09 -9.02 12.26
N PHE A 361 3.37 -9.29 11.17
CA PHE A 361 3.91 -9.14 9.82
C PHE A 361 3.61 -7.76 9.23
N ASP A 362 4.61 -7.13 8.63
CA ASP A 362 4.40 -6.15 7.55
C ASP A 362 3.88 -6.92 6.32
N VAL A 363 2.69 -6.55 5.86
CA VAL A 363 1.96 -7.20 4.77
C VAL A 363 1.87 -6.22 3.60
N PRO A 364 2.22 -6.61 2.36
CA PRO A 364 2.59 -7.96 1.93
C PRO A 364 4.07 -8.30 2.11
N THR A 365 4.90 -7.37 2.58
CA THR A 365 6.37 -7.43 2.63
C THR A 365 6.93 -8.74 3.17
N GLN A 366 6.50 -9.18 4.35
CA GLN A 366 7.00 -10.40 5.00
C GLN A 366 6.24 -11.67 4.60
N LEU A 367 5.30 -11.59 3.65
CA LEU A 367 4.54 -12.77 3.23
C LEU A 367 5.40 -13.76 2.42
N PRO A 368 5.20 -15.08 2.61
CA PRO A 368 5.97 -16.08 1.88
C PRO A 368 5.85 -15.95 0.36
N GLY A 369 7.00 -15.90 -0.31
CA GLY A 369 7.04 -15.85 -1.78
C GLY A 369 7.22 -14.45 -2.36
N VAL A 370 6.90 -13.41 -1.60
CA VAL A 370 7.13 -12.01 -1.98
C VAL A 370 8.63 -11.72 -2.03
N VAL A 371 9.05 -10.85 -2.96
CA VAL A 371 10.42 -10.34 -3.03
C VAL A 371 10.49 -9.04 -2.25
N THR A 372 11.18 -9.07 -1.11
CA THR A 372 11.31 -7.92 -0.20
C THR A 372 12.51 -7.05 -0.57
N VAL A 373 12.28 -5.75 -0.74
CA VAL A 373 13.25 -4.82 -1.30
C VAL A 373 13.65 -3.72 -0.31
N SER A 374 14.92 -3.70 0.08
CA SER A 374 15.53 -2.58 0.82
C SER A 374 16.07 -1.50 -0.14
N ALA A 375 16.29 -0.29 0.38
CA ALA A 375 16.74 0.87 -0.40
C ALA A 375 18.22 1.15 -0.23
N THR A 376 18.87 1.53 -1.34
CA THR A 376 20.22 2.11 -1.36
C THR A 376 20.24 3.54 -1.86
N GLY A 377 21.19 4.31 -1.35
CA GLY A 377 21.51 5.65 -1.84
C GLY A 377 22.54 5.63 -2.98
N VAL A 378 23.00 6.83 -3.34
CA VAL A 378 23.93 7.10 -4.46
C VAL A 378 25.21 6.26 -4.43
N THR A 379 25.71 5.93 -3.24
CA THR A 379 26.98 5.21 -3.07
C THR A 379 26.81 3.69 -3.01
N GLY A 380 25.59 3.16 -3.18
CA GLY A 380 25.27 1.76 -2.91
C GLY A 380 25.19 1.43 -1.41
N ALA A 381 25.42 2.39 -0.52
CA ALA A 381 25.11 2.25 0.89
C ALA A 381 23.60 2.10 1.08
N LYS A 382 23.17 1.32 2.07
CA LYS A 382 21.77 1.32 2.56
C LYS A 382 21.34 2.78 2.79
N SER A 383 20.12 3.14 2.40
CA SER A 383 19.55 4.46 2.70
C SER A 383 19.18 4.56 4.18
N TYR A 384 19.36 5.74 4.78
CA TYR A 384 19.21 5.94 6.24
C TYR A 384 17.84 5.46 6.77
N TYR A 385 16.76 5.69 6.02
CA TYR A 385 15.40 5.32 6.38
C TYR A 385 15.05 3.85 6.11
N SER A 386 15.84 3.12 5.30
CA SER A 386 15.42 1.80 4.82
C SER A 386 15.26 0.83 5.99
N SER A 387 14.11 0.20 6.14
CA SER A 387 14.02 -1.00 6.97
C SER A 387 14.87 -2.11 6.36
N TYR A 388 15.32 -3.05 7.20
CA TYR A 388 16.28 -4.09 6.88
C TYR A 388 15.98 -5.34 7.71
N GLY A 389 16.69 -6.45 7.49
CA GLY A 389 16.51 -7.65 8.32
C GLY A 389 17.09 -8.90 7.66
N LEU A 390 17.85 -9.68 8.43
CA LEU A 390 18.49 -10.89 7.92
C LEU A 390 17.43 -11.97 7.68
N GLY A 391 17.41 -12.52 6.46
CA GLY A 391 16.40 -13.51 6.09
C GLY A 391 15.03 -12.92 5.75
N VAL A 392 14.84 -11.61 5.93
CA VAL A 392 13.65 -10.87 5.48
C VAL A 392 13.90 -10.15 4.15
N VAL A 393 15.00 -9.38 4.05
CA VAL A 393 15.36 -8.70 2.79
C VAL A 393 15.87 -9.72 1.77
N ASP A 394 15.28 -9.68 0.56
CA ASP A 394 15.68 -10.56 -0.54
C ASP A 394 16.76 -9.90 -1.41
N VAL A 395 16.57 -8.65 -1.80
CA VAL A 395 17.49 -7.85 -2.62
C VAL A 395 17.36 -6.38 -2.26
N ALA A 396 18.31 -5.56 -2.71
CA ALA A 396 18.26 -4.11 -2.59
C ALA A 396 18.23 -3.43 -3.96
N ALA A 397 17.81 -2.17 -3.99
CA ALA A 397 17.87 -1.33 -5.19
C ALA A 397 17.93 0.17 -4.85
N PRO A 398 18.26 1.05 -5.81
CA PRO A 398 18.24 2.49 -5.61
C PRO A 398 16.87 2.98 -5.13
N GLY A 399 16.80 3.49 -3.90
CA GLY A 399 15.61 4.16 -3.34
C GLY A 399 15.85 5.64 -3.05
N GLY A 400 17.09 6.11 -3.17
CA GLY A 400 17.46 7.51 -2.96
C GLY A 400 17.89 7.82 -1.53
N ASP A 401 18.64 8.91 -1.39
CA ASP A 401 19.15 9.41 -0.12
C ASP A 401 19.44 10.91 -0.23
N LYS A 402 18.62 11.77 0.40
CA LYS A 402 18.82 13.22 0.41
C LYS A 402 20.16 13.68 1.00
N TYR A 403 20.82 12.86 1.84
CA TYR A 403 22.08 13.21 2.47
C TYR A 403 23.30 12.89 1.59
N LYS A 404 23.14 12.11 0.52
CA LYS A 404 24.22 11.77 -0.41
C LYS A 404 24.00 12.48 -1.75
N ILE A 405 24.90 13.38 -2.10
CA ILE A 405 24.77 14.20 -3.31
C ILE A 405 25.50 13.53 -4.49
N PRO A 406 24.79 13.16 -5.57
CA PRO A 406 25.41 12.57 -6.74
C PRO A 406 26.04 13.63 -7.64
N ASP A 407 26.92 13.20 -8.54
CA ASP A 407 27.44 14.06 -9.60
C ASP A 407 26.46 14.18 -10.78
N THR A 408 25.28 14.75 -10.50
CA THR A 408 24.24 15.02 -11.51
C THR A 408 23.92 16.52 -11.59
N PRO A 409 23.25 17.00 -12.66
CA PRO A 409 22.91 18.41 -12.82
C PRO A 409 22.13 19.01 -11.64
N SER A 410 21.13 18.31 -11.10
CA SER A 410 20.33 18.83 -9.98
C SER A 410 20.95 18.62 -8.60
N LYS A 411 22.06 17.85 -8.51
CA LYS A 411 22.72 17.54 -7.22
C LYS A 411 21.74 17.01 -6.18
N ASN A 412 20.87 16.08 -6.58
CA ASN A 412 19.81 15.53 -5.74
C ASN A 412 19.98 14.01 -5.64
N GLY A 413 20.18 13.49 -4.44
CA GLY A 413 20.35 12.04 -4.20
C GLY A 413 19.07 11.24 -4.21
N ARG A 414 17.94 11.90 -4.44
CA ARG A 414 16.62 11.28 -4.60
C ARG A 414 16.43 10.72 -6.01
N ILE A 415 15.37 9.96 -6.20
CA ILE A 415 15.02 9.30 -7.47
C ILE A 415 14.11 10.20 -8.27
N LEU A 416 14.46 10.45 -9.54
CA LEU A 416 13.67 11.28 -10.47
C LEU A 416 12.73 10.40 -11.28
N SER A 417 11.43 10.71 -11.28
CA SER A 417 10.47 9.99 -12.12
C SER A 417 9.28 10.88 -12.56
N THR A 418 8.34 10.27 -13.27
CA THR A 418 7.10 10.86 -13.78
C THR A 418 6.14 11.24 -12.64
N MET A 419 5.40 12.31 -12.82
CA MET A 419 4.38 12.79 -11.90
C MET A 419 3.09 13.06 -12.67
N PRO A 420 1.91 13.03 -12.04
CA PRO A 420 0.66 13.36 -12.72
C PRO A 420 0.72 14.75 -13.38
N ASN A 421 -0.13 14.97 -14.40
CA ASN A 421 -0.21 16.23 -15.14
C ASN A 421 1.06 16.57 -15.96
N ASN A 422 1.72 15.56 -16.52
CA ASN A 422 2.91 15.70 -17.38
C ASN A 422 4.10 16.36 -16.66
N GLN A 423 4.23 16.12 -15.36
CA GLN A 423 5.30 16.68 -14.54
C GLN A 423 6.35 15.61 -14.19
N TYR A 424 7.45 16.06 -13.59
CA TYR A 424 8.50 15.19 -13.08
C TYR A 424 8.87 15.66 -11.67
N GLY A 425 9.36 14.76 -10.84
CA GLY A 425 9.66 15.06 -9.45
C GLY A 425 10.64 14.08 -8.84
N PHE A 426 11.23 14.49 -7.72
CA PHE A 426 12.13 13.67 -6.94
C PHE A 426 11.43 13.13 -5.69
N LEU A 427 11.51 11.80 -5.50
CA LEU A 427 11.09 11.08 -4.29
C LEU A 427 12.22 10.20 -3.74
N GLN A 428 12.06 9.73 -2.51
CA GLN A 428 12.93 8.71 -1.94
C GLN A 428 12.11 7.77 -1.05
N GLY A 429 12.54 6.53 -0.96
CA GLY A 429 11.89 5.51 -0.18
C GLY A 429 12.24 4.11 -0.68
N THR A 430 11.98 3.11 0.14
CA THR A 430 11.90 1.71 -0.33
C THR A 430 10.80 1.57 -1.39
N SER A 431 9.82 2.47 -1.40
CA SER A 431 8.82 2.64 -2.45
C SER A 431 9.39 2.93 -3.84
N MET A 432 10.57 3.57 -3.93
CA MET A 432 11.31 3.81 -5.17
C MET A 432 12.32 2.67 -5.44
N ALA A 433 12.82 1.98 -4.41
CA ALA A 433 13.67 0.79 -4.62
C ALA A 433 12.88 -0.39 -5.22
N SER A 434 11.67 -0.65 -4.73
CA SER A 434 10.81 -1.74 -5.21
C SER A 434 10.56 -1.70 -6.74
N PRO A 435 10.19 -0.57 -7.38
CA PRO A 435 9.98 -0.52 -8.82
C PRO A 435 11.24 -0.77 -9.64
N HIS A 436 12.43 -0.45 -9.13
CA HIS A 436 13.69 -0.83 -9.78
C HIS A 436 13.82 -2.37 -9.84
N VAL A 437 13.54 -3.07 -8.74
CA VAL A 437 13.54 -4.54 -8.71
C VAL A 437 12.45 -5.12 -9.60
N ALA A 438 11.26 -4.53 -9.60
CA ALA A 438 10.16 -4.95 -10.47
C ALA A 438 10.52 -4.79 -11.96
N GLY A 439 11.21 -3.71 -12.33
CA GLY A 439 11.76 -3.49 -13.68
C GLY A 439 12.80 -4.55 -14.06
N VAL A 440 13.76 -4.86 -13.19
CA VAL A 440 14.76 -5.92 -13.43
C VAL A 440 14.07 -7.29 -13.55
N ALA A 441 13.06 -7.57 -12.71
CA ALA A 441 12.26 -8.79 -12.82
C ALA A 441 11.52 -8.88 -14.17
N ALA A 442 11.06 -7.74 -14.71
CA ALA A 442 10.42 -7.67 -16.02
C ALA A 442 11.40 -7.92 -17.17
N LEU A 443 12.64 -7.43 -17.05
CA LEU A 443 13.72 -7.76 -17.99
C LEU A 443 14.03 -9.26 -17.96
N LEU A 444 14.19 -9.85 -16.77
CA LEU A 444 14.37 -11.29 -16.59
C LEU A 444 13.22 -12.11 -17.18
N LYS A 445 11.97 -11.70 -16.94
CA LYS A 445 10.79 -12.37 -17.52
C LYS A 445 10.73 -12.22 -19.04
N SER A 446 11.24 -11.11 -19.58
CA SER A 446 11.35 -10.90 -21.03
C SER A 446 12.40 -11.82 -21.66
N ALA A 447 13.54 -12.01 -21.00
CA ALA A 447 14.60 -12.95 -21.42
C ALA A 447 14.22 -14.43 -21.18
N HIS A 448 13.39 -14.69 -20.16
CA HIS A 448 12.92 -16.02 -19.78
C HIS A 448 11.38 -16.08 -19.70
N PRO A 449 10.65 -16.07 -20.84
CA PRO A 449 9.19 -15.97 -20.87
C PRO A 449 8.46 -17.08 -20.10
N HIS A 450 9.08 -18.24 -19.94
CA HIS A 450 8.53 -19.40 -19.22
C HIS A 450 8.97 -19.51 -17.76
N ALA A 451 9.80 -18.57 -17.25
CA ALA A 451 10.19 -18.56 -15.86
C ALA A 451 8.95 -18.38 -14.97
N THR A 452 8.83 -19.25 -13.97
CA THR A 452 7.88 -19.15 -12.87
C THR A 452 8.30 -18.05 -11.90
N PRO A 453 7.39 -17.55 -11.02
CA PRO A 453 7.75 -16.58 -9.99
C PRO A 453 8.94 -17.03 -9.12
N ALA A 454 8.98 -18.31 -8.73
CA ALA A 454 10.08 -18.86 -7.95
C ALA A 454 11.43 -18.81 -8.71
N GLN A 455 11.41 -19.07 -10.02
CA GLN A 455 12.61 -18.96 -10.87
C GLN A 455 13.05 -17.51 -11.06
N LEU A 456 12.12 -16.58 -11.27
CA LEU A 456 12.44 -15.15 -11.37
C LEU A 456 13.08 -14.63 -10.07
N ARG A 457 12.51 -14.98 -8.91
CA ARG A 457 13.10 -14.64 -7.61
C ARG A 457 14.50 -15.23 -7.44
N ALA A 458 14.71 -16.48 -7.87
CA ALA A 458 16.02 -17.10 -7.83
C ALA A 458 17.03 -16.39 -8.75
N LEU A 459 16.60 -15.97 -9.94
CA LEU A 459 17.43 -15.21 -10.88
C LEU A 459 17.81 -13.83 -10.32
N LEU A 460 16.84 -13.09 -9.77
CA LEU A 460 17.11 -11.80 -9.08
C LEU A 460 18.21 -11.96 -8.03
N LYS A 461 18.07 -12.94 -7.14
CA LYS A 461 19.04 -13.22 -6.08
C LYS A 461 20.40 -13.67 -6.61
N ALA A 462 20.42 -14.49 -7.65
CA ALA A 462 21.66 -15.02 -8.22
C ALA A 462 22.45 -13.97 -9.01
N GLN A 463 21.77 -12.98 -9.59
CA GLN A 463 22.40 -11.94 -10.40
C GLN A 463 22.68 -10.64 -9.62
N ALA A 464 22.17 -10.51 -8.39
CA ALA A 464 22.43 -9.36 -7.54
C ALA A 464 23.92 -9.23 -7.19
N ASP A 465 24.37 -7.98 -6.99
CA ASP A 465 25.73 -7.66 -6.56
C ASP A 465 25.75 -7.37 -5.06
N ASN A 466 26.45 -8.21 -4.29
CA ASN A 466 26.48 -8.08 -2.83
C ASN A 466 27.72 -7.29 -2.39
N PRO A 467 27.56 -6.05 -1.88
CA PRO A 467 28.69 -5.27 -1.38
C PRO A 467 29.23 -5.79 -0.03
N GLY A 468 28.54 -6.73 0.62
CA GLY A 468 28.79 -7.16 1.98
C GLY A 468 28.31 -6.14 3.02
N CYS A 469 28.41 -6.50 4.29
CA CYS A 469 28.14 -5.55 5.37
C CYS A 469 29.23 -4.47 5.43
N PRO A 470 28.88 -3.21 5.78
CA PRO A 470 29.87 -2.17 6.03
C PRO A 470 30.84 -2.59 7.15
N ALA A 471 32.12 -2.24 7.00
CA ALA A 471 33.17 -2.61 7.96
C ALA A 471 33.14 -1.81 9.27
N GLY A 472 32.48 -0.66 9.26
CA GLY A 472 32.31 0.22 10.42
C GLY A 472 30.85 0.33 10.85
N PRO A 473 30.57 1.01 11.98
CA PRO A 473 29.19 1.30 12.38
C PRO A 473 28.47 2.04 11.26
N TYR A 474 27.21 1.69 11.03
CA TYR A 474 26.39 2.34 10.02
C TYR A 474 25.72 3.57 10.63
N ASP A 475 26.09 4.73 10.10
CA ASP A 475 25.56 6.07 10.39
C ASP A 475 25.16 6.66 9.03
N GLY A 476 23.88 6.48 8.68
CA GLY A 476 23.33 6.75 7.37
C GLY A 476 23.23 8.24 7.10
N ASP A 477 22.79 9.02 8.09
CA ASP A 477 22.58 10.46 7.98
C ASP A 477 23.81 11.31 8.38
N GLY A 478 24.79 10.71 9.04
CA GLY A 478 26.06 11.32 9.41
C GLY A 478 25.99 12.14 10.69
N ASP A 479 25.04 11.88 11.58
CA ASP A 479 24.87 12.62 12.84
C ASP A 479 25.82 12.15 13.97
N GLY A 480 26.55 11.06 13.74
CA GLY A 480 27.49 10.46 14.69
C GLY A 480 26.87 9.39 15.60
N VAL A 481 25.60 9.04 15.39
CA VAL A 481 24.88 7.94 16.06
C VAL A 481 24.86 6.72 15.13
N VAL A 482 24.90 5.53 15.73
CA VAL A 482 24.79 4.29 14.96
C VAL A 482 23.32 4.01 14.72
N ASP A 483 22.90 4.04 13.46
CA ASP A 483 21.51 3.89 13.05
C ASP A 483 21.07 2.43 12.93
N ALA A 484 22.00 1.54 12.55
CA ALA A 484 21.69 0.15 12.27
C ALA A 484 22.93 -0.74 12.36
N THR A 485 22.72 -2.04 12.54
CA THR A 485 23.79 -3.05 12.47
C THR A 485 23.52 -4.02 11.35
N CYS A 486 24.46 -4.14 10.41
CA CYS A 486 24.39 -5.16 9.38
C CYS A 486 24.90 -6.49 9.92
N VAL A 487 24.06 -7.52 9.85
CA VAL A 487 24.40 -8.91 10.22
C VAL A 487 24.26 -9.82 9.02
N GLY A 488 25.07 -10.88 8.95
CA GLY A 488 25.04 -11.86 7.86
C GLY A 488 26.43 -12.25 7.35
N GLY A 489 26.46 -13.00 6.26
CA GLY A 489 27.69 -13.45 5.60
C GLY A 489 27.99 -12.70 4.31
N GLU A 490 29.05 -13.11 3.63
CA GLU A 490 29.50 -12.50 2.35
C GLU A 490 28.48 -12.61 1.21
N ARG A 491 27.53 -13.55 1.31
CA ARG A 491 26.53 -13.82 0.25
C ARG A 491 25.14 -13.31 0.56
N VAL A 492 24.78 -13.23 1.83
CA VAL A 492 23.46 -12.79 2.29
C VAL A 492 23.62 -12.03 3.60
N ASN A 493 23.07 -10.83 3.68
CA ASN A 493 23.08 -10.01 4.88
C ASN A 493 21.77 -9.23 5.06
N GLY A 494 21.58 -8.65 6.25
CA GLY A 494 20.34 -7.96 6.61
C GLY A 494 20.09 -6.67 5.84
N PHE A 495 21.13 -5.97 5.37
CA PHE A 495 20.96 -4.70 4.66
C PHE A 495 20.56 -4.90 3.20
N TYR A 496 21.19 -5.86 2.52
CA TYR A 496 21.11 -6.01 1.07
C TYR A 496 20.45 -7.32 0.63
N GLY A 497 20.09 -8.21 1.56
CA GLY A 497 19.70 -9.57 1.23
C GLY A 497 20.81 -10.23 0.42
N PHE A 498 20.49 -10.70 -0.78
CA PHE A 498 21.44 -11.29 -1.72
C PHE A 498 22.28 -10.27 -2.49
N GLY A 499 21.95 -8.98 -2.43
CA GLY A 499 22.69 -7.89 -3.07
C GLY A 499 21.79 -6.86 -3.75
N ILE A 500 22.42 -5.87 -4.38
CA ILE A 500 21.77 -4.84 -5.20
C ILE A 500 21.47 -5.44 -6.58
N VAL A 501 20.26 -5.26 -7.10
CA VAL A 501 19.88 -5.79 -8.43
C VAL A 501 20.74 -5.19 -9.56
N ASP A 502 20.99 -5.99 -10.60
CA ASP A 502 21.76 -5.59 -11.80
C ASP A 502 20.92 -5.84 -13.05
N ALA A 503 20.47 -4.75 -13.68
CA ALA A 503 19.63 -4.78 -14.87
C ALA A 503 20.40 -5.25 -16.11
N LEU A 504 21.71 -5.00 -16.17
CA LEU A 504 22.53 -5.40 -17.32
C LEU A 504 22.71 -6.93 -17.33
N ARG A 505 22.99 -7.55 -16.18
CA ARG A 505 23.05 -9.02 -16.06
C ARG A 505 21.72 -9.70 -16.37
N ALA A 506 20.59 -9.01 -16.20
CA ALA A 506 19.28 -9.55 -16.52
C ALA A 506 19.03 -9.72 -18.03
N VAL A 507 19.84 -9.08 -18.89
CA VAL A 507 19.66 -9.07 -20.35
C VAL A 507 20.84 -9.63 -21.14
N GLU A 508 21.90 -10.07 -20.46
CA GLU A 508 23.06 -10.81 -21.00
C GLU A 508 22.84 -12.32 -20.92
#